data_AF-A0A924IWS7-F1
#
_entry.id   AF-A0A924IWS7-F1
#
_cell.length_a   1.000
_cell.length_b   1.000
_cell.length_c   1.000
_cell.angle_alpha   90.00
_cell.angle_beta   90.00
_cell.angle_gamma   90.00
#
_symmetry.space_group_name_H-M   'P 1'
#
loop_
_entity.id
_entity.type
_entity.pdbx_description
1 polymer ?
#
loop_
_entity_poly.entity_id
_entity_poly.type
_entity_poly.pdbx_seq_one_letter_code
_entity_poly.pdbx_strand_id
1 'polypeptide(L)'
;NGKINVIVDKDSLQKSKIGGTSNNIELQNFNAAAMKVQSKMMAFQKTNTEIMTAAQTKKDTIVINGLMKEFNKFQDEMIALTNGYPENHPKSFLSVLFVDNMFNAPEVDIQKIKKTYALLDSSLKTTKAAKLVEKKIGNFKSLSQGNEAPAFSAPNPEGKTVSLKASLGKVTIIDFWASWCGPCRKENPSVVSIYKDFHDKGLNIISVSLDKDGAKWKEAIAKDNLTWTHVSNLKFWEDPIAVLYNIKSIPATFILDEKGNIIARDLRGEELRAKISSLLTKK
;
A
#
# COMPACT_ATOMS: atom_id res chain seq x y z
N ASN A 1 25.46 19.17 -1.01
CA ASN A 1 25.28 20.60 -1.36
C ASN A 1 26.10 20.93 -2.58
N GLY A 2 25.49 21.58 -3.58
CA GLY A 2 26.15 21.98 -4.83
C GLY A 2 25.56 23.31 -5.31
N LYS A 3 26.24 23.97 -6.24
CA LYS A 3 25.75 25.21 -6.85
C LYS A 3 24.68 24.84 -7.88
N ILE A 4 23.47 25.35 -7.73
CA ILE A 4 22.40 25.15 -8.71
C ILE A 4 22.43 26.31 -9.71
N ASN A 5 22.42 25.98 -11.00
CA ASN A 5 22.34 26.95 -12.08
C ASN A 5 20.97 26.85 -12.74
N VAL A 6 20.27 27.96 -12.92
CA VAL A 6 18.95 27.98 -13.57
C VAL A 6 19.02 28.85 -14.81
N ILE A 7 18.67 28.28 -15.97
CA ILE A 7 18.48 29.00 -17.23
C ILE A 7 16.97 29.05 -17.47
N VAL A 8 16.38 30.23 -17.31
CA VAL A 8 14.94 30.44 -17.47
C VAL A 8 14.63 30.75 -18.92
N ASP A 9 13.75 29.95 -19.52
CA ASP A 9 13.09 30.27 -20.79
C ASP A 9 11.90 31.18 -20.47
N LYS A 10 11.97 32.43 -20.97
CA LYS A 10 11.00 33.49 -20.66
C LYS A 10 9.63 33.23 -21.29
N ASP A 11 9.58 32.44 -22.36
CA ASP A 11 8.37 32.14 -23.10
C ASP A 11 7.72 30.82 -22.61
N SER A 12 8.49 29.96 -21.95
CA SER A 12 8.00 28.70 -21.40
C SER A 12 8.78 28.23 -20.18
N LEU A 13 8.19 28.36 -18.99
CA LEU A 13 8.77 27.84 -17.74
C LEU A 13 9.09 26.34 -17.82
N GLN A 14 8.29 25.56 -18.54
CA GLN A 14 8.51 24.11 -18.73
C GLN A 14 9.76 23.78 -19.56
N LYS A 15 10.26 24.74 -20.36
CA LYS A 15 11.50 24.60 -21.15
C LYS A 15 12.74 25.09 -20.40
N SER A 16 12.57 25.69 -19.22
CA SER A 16 13.67 26.18 -18.40
C SER A 16 14.56 25.01 -17.92
N LYS A 17 15.88 25.23 -17.86
CA LYS A 17 16.86 24.21 -17.49
C LYS A 17 17.43 24.49 -16.10
N ILE A 18 17.30 23.53 -15.20
CA ILE A 18 17.91 23.57 -13.86
C ILE A 18 19.07 22.58 -13.82
N GLY A 19 20.30 23.06 -13.65
CA GLY A 19 21.54 22.29 -13.66
C GLY A 19 22.46 22.63 -12.48
N GLY A 20 23.74 22.31 -12.60
CA GLY A 20 24.78 22.66 -11.61
C GLY A 20 25.07 21.58 -10.56
N THR A 21 24.26 20.54 -10.48
CA THR A 21 24.56 19.33 -9.70
C THR A 21 24.40 18.06 -10.52
N SER A 22 25.08 16.98 -10.14
CA SER A 22 24.93 15.66 -10.77
C SER A 22 23.46 15.18 -10.73
N ASN A 23 22.77 15.37 -9.60
CA ASN A 23 21.35 15.02 -9.47
C ASN A 23 20.44 15.83 -10.41
N ASN A 24 20.78 17.07 -10.72
CA ASN A 24 20.01 17.85 -11.70
C ASN A 24 20.19 17.33 -13.13
N ILE A 25 21.42 16.94 -13.50
CA ILE A 25 21.71 16.33 -14.80
C ILE A 25 20.96 15.01 -14.93
N GLU A 26 21.03 14.17 -13.88
CA GLU A 26 20.30 12.91 -13.80
C GLU A 26 18.78 13.08 -13.95
N LEU A 27 18.20 14.09 -13.31
CA LEU A 27 16.77 14.42 -13.46
C LEU A 27 16.42 14.88 -14.85
N GLN A 28 17.25 15.71 -15.50
CA GLN A 28 17.00 16.12 -16.88
C GLN A 28 17.05 14.93 -17.84
N ASN A 29 18.04 14.05 -17.69
CA ASN A 29 18.18 12.85 -18.50
C ASN A 29 17.00 11.90 -18.32
N PHE A 30 16.59 11.66 -17.07
CA PHE A 30 15.41 10.87 -16.76
C PHE A 30 14.14 11.48 -17.36
N ASN A 31 13.92 12.80 -17.17
CA ASN A 31 12.75 13.48 -17.72
C ASN A 31 12.71 13.39 -19.25
N ALA A 32 13.85 13.53 -19.94
CA ALA A 32 13.91 13.38 -21.38
C ALA A 32 13.56 11.95 -21.83
N ALA A 33 14.00 10.92 -21.09
CA ALA A 33 13.62 9.54 -21.36
C ALA A 33 12.13 9.28 -21.08
N ALA A 34 11.62 9.73 -19.93
CA ALA A 34 10.22 9.61 -19.54
C ALA A 34 9.28 10.33 -20.53
N MET A 35 9.67 11.51 -21.01
CA MET A 35 8.90 12.24 -22.02
C MET A 35 8.73 11.44 -23.32
N LYS A 36 9.73 10.66 -23.75
CA LYS A 36 9.59 9.81 -24.95
C LYS A 36 8.46 8.78 -24.78
N VAL A 37 8.40 8.13 -23.62
CA VAL A 37 7.32 7.17 -23.32
C VAL A 37 5.98 7.88 -23.18
N GLN A 38 5.96 9.02 -22.48
CA GLN A 38 4.76 9.82 -22.31
C GLN A 38 4.21 10.34 -23.63
N SER A 39 5.06 10.75 -24.58
CA SER A 39 4.63 11.17 -25.92
C SER A 39 3.99 10.03 -26.71
N LYS A 40 4.53 8.81 -26.64
CA LYS A 40 3.89 7.62 -27.25
C LYS A 40 2.51 7.37 -26.63
N MET A 41 2.42 7.43 -25.30
CA MET A 41 1.17 7.25 -24.56
C MET A 41 0.13 8.32 -24.91
N MET A 42 0.52 9.60 -24.99
CA MET A 42 -0.37 10.70 -25.37
C MET A 42 -0.84 10.57 -26.83
N ALA A 43 0.04 10.17 -27.75
CA ALA A 43 -0.34 9.92 -29.14
C ALA A 43 -1.35 8.76 -29.23
N PHE A 44 -1.10 7.65 -28.52
CA PHE A 44 -2.03 6.54 -28.44
C PHE A 44 -3.38 6.96 -27.87
N GLN A 45 -3.40 7.71 -26.77
CA GLN A 45 -4.64 8.22 -26.18
C GLN A 45 -5.39 9.10 -27.17
N LYS A 46 -4.73 10.09 -27.78
CA LYS A 46 -5.34 10.99 -28.75
C LYS A 46 -6.02 10.24 -29.90
N THR A 47 -5.40 9.18 -30.41
CA THR A 47 -5.97 8.39 -31.53
C THR A 47 -7.10 7.45 -31.07
N ASN A 48 -7.09 6.98 -29.83
CA ASN A 48 -7.97 5.89 -29.39
C ASN A 48 -9.05 6.31 -28.39
N THR A 49 -9.09 7.56 -27.91
CA THR A 49 -10.11 8.02 -26.94
C THR A 49 -11.52 7.84 -27.47
N GLU A 50 -11.82 8.27 -28.69
CA GLU A 50 -13.17 8.14 -29.28
C GLU A 50 -13.57 6.68 -29.48
N ILE A 51 -12.63 5.84 -29.91
CA ILE A 51 -12.82 4.39 -30.08
C ILE A 51 -13.14 3.74 -28.71
N MET A 52 -12.38 4.10 -27.69
CA MET A 52 -12.56 3.62 -26.32
C MET A 52 -13.94 4.01 -25.76
N THR A 53 -14.37 5.26 -25.95
CA THR A 53 -15.69 5.75 -25.52
C THR A 53 -16.84 5.04 -26.25
N ALA A 54 -16.71 4.85 -27.57
CA ALA A 54 -17.70 4.10 -28.35
C ALA A 54 -17.79 2.63 -27.91
N ALA A 55 -16.64 1.99 -27.67
CA ALA A 55 -16.57 0.61 -27.19
C ALA A 55 -17.18 0.45 -25.79
N GLN A 56 -16.93 1.38 -24.87
CA GLN A 56 -17.58 1.42 -23.54
C GLN A 56 -19.09 1.53 -23.64
N THR A 57 -19.59 2.41 -24.51
CA THR A 57 -21.03 2.62 -24.71
C THR A 57 -21.71 1.36 -25.25
N LYS A 58 -21.03 0.64 -26.16
CA LYS A 58 -21.49 -0.62 -26.74
C LYS A 58 -21.19 -1.85 -25.88
N LYS A 59 -20.47 -1.69 -24.77
CA LYS A 59 -19.93 -2.79 -23.95
C LYS A 59 -19.10 -3.80 -24.77
N ASP A 60 -18.39 -3.33 -25.78
CA ASP A 60 -17.54 -4.15 -26.65
C ASP A 60 -16.23 -4.52 -25.92
N THR A 61 -16.26 -5.65 -25.21
CA THR A 61 -15.17 -6.10 -24.36
C THR A 61 -13.91 -6.47 -25.15
N ILE A 62 -14.02 -6.86 -26.42
CA ILE A 62 -12.86 -7.21 -27.25
C ILE A 62 -12.04 -5.95 -27.54
N VAL A 63 -12.69 -4.89 -28.00
CA VAL A 63 -12.03 -3.61 -28.27
C VAL A 63 -11.47 -2.99 -26.99
N ILE A 64 -12.26 -2.99 -25.92
CA ILE A 64 -11.84 -2.49 -24.60
C ILE A 64 -10.55 -3.20 -24.14
N ASN A 65 -10.55 -4.53 -24.14
CA ASN A 65 -9.40 -5.32 -23.69
C ASN A 65 -8.17 -5.14 -24.59
N GLY A 66 -8.38 -5.03 -25.91
CA GLY A 66 -7.30 -4.75 -26.87
C GLY A 66 -6.62 -3.41 -26.60
N LEU A 67 -7.40 -2.34 -26.45
CA LEU A 67 -6.87 -1.00 -26.16
C LEU A 67 -6.20 -0.92 -24.80
N MET A 68 -6.77 -1.56 -23.77
CA MET A 68 -6.11 -1.65 -22.45
C MET A 68 -4.78 -2.39 -22.52
N LYS A 69 -4.70 -3.49 -23.28
CA LYS A 69 -3.45 -4.24 -23.45
C LYS A 69 -2.37 -3.41 -24.12
N GLU A 70 -2.72 -2.64 -25.15
CA GLU A 70 -1.77 -1.72 -25.79
C GLU A 70 -1.35 -0.58 -24.86
N PHE A 71 -2.30 -0.01 -24.12
CA PHE A 71 -2.01 1.02 -23.12
C PHE A 71 -1.03 0.52 -22.04
N ASN A 72 -1.22 -0.72 -21.57
CA ASN A 72 -0.37 -1.34 -20.56
C ASN A 72 1.10 -1.47 -21.01
N LYS A 73 1.38 -1.61 -22.30
CA LYS A 73 2.78 -1.64 -22.79
C LYS A 73 3.53 -0.34 -22.46
N PHE A 74 2.87 0.81 -22.53
CA PHE A 74 3.48 2.09 -22.15
C PHE A 74 3.69 2.20 -20.64
N GLN A 75 2.76 1.65 -19.86
CA GLN A 75 2.92 1.56 -18.40
C GLN A 75 4.12 0.65 -18.05
N ASP A 76 4.24 -0.50 -18.71
CA ASP A 76 5.37 -1.43 -18.54
C ASP A 76 6.70 -0.78 -18.93
N GLU A 77 6.74 0.00 -20.03
CA GLU A 77 7.93 0.76 -20.44
C GLU A 77 8.32 1.81 -19.38
N MET A 78 7.36 2.52 -18.79
CA MET A 78 7.60 3.46 -17.68
C MET A 78 8.06 2.76 -16.39
N ILE A 79 7.46 1.62 -16.06
CA ILE A 79 7.82 0.80 -14.90
C ILE A 79 9.24 0.26 -15.07
N ALA A 80 9.60 -0.22 -16.26
CA ALA A 80 10.96 -0.66 -16.56
C ALA A 80 11.97 0.49 -16.44
N LEU A 81 11.64 1.65 -17.01
CA LEU A 81 12.48 2.86 -16.93
C LEU A 81 12.74 3.27 -15.47
N THR A 82 11.72 3.27 -14.62
CA THR A 82 11.84 3.69 -13.21
C THR A 82 12.48 2.63 -12.33
N ASN A 83 12.07 1.35 -12.44
CA ASN A 83 12.58 0.28 -11.60
C ASN A 83 14.03 -0.12 -11.95
N GLY A 84 14.46 0.01 -13.21
CA GLY A 84 15.82 -0.27 -13.64
C GLY A 84 16.80 0.89 -13.43
N TYR A 85 16.29 2.10 -13.17
CA TYR A 85 17.12 3.29 -12.99
C TYR A 85 18.14 3.16 -11.84
N PRO A 86 17.79 2.66 -10.63
CA PRO A 86 18.76 2.52 -9.54
C PRO A 86 19.96 1.62 -9.84
N GLU A 87 19.82 0.63 -10.74
CA GLU A 87 20.89 -0.32 -11.08
C GLU A 87 22.03 0.37 -11.84
N ASN A 88 21.68 1.34 -12.69
CA ASN A 88 22.64 2.07 -13.52
C ASN A 88 23.05 3.43 -12.93
N HIS A 89 22.26 3.96 -12.00
CA HIS A 89 22.47 5.28 -11.39
C HIS A 89 22.46 5.24 -9.85
N PRO A 90 23.26 4.37 -9.19
CA PRO A 90 23.16 4.13 -7.74
C PRO A 90 23.52 5.36 -6.88
N LYS A 91 24.16 6.38 -7.45
CA LYS A 91 24.52 7.66 -6.80
C LYS A 91 23.49 8.78 -6.98
N SER A 92 22.51 8.57 -7.86
CA SER A 92 21.45 9.56 -8.11
C SER A 92 20.42 9.53 -6.98
N PHE A 93 20.03 10.69 -6.48
CA PHE A 93 18.96 10.79 -5.48
C PHE A 93 17.62 10.26 -6.00
N LEU A 94 17.40 10.31 -7.33
CA LEU A 94 16.22 9.73 -7.96
C LEU A 94 16.11 8.23 -7.71
N SER A 95 17.25 7.54 -7.63
CA SER A 95 17.27 6.12 -7.32
C SER A 95 16.63 5.82 -5.97
N VAL A 96 16.84 6.68 -4.96
CA VAL A 96 16.15 6.56 -3.66
C VAL A 96 14.64 6.68 -3.82
N LEU A 97 14.19 7.66 -4.62
CA LEU A 97 12.77 7.90 -4.86
C LEU A 97 12.11 6.76 -5.64
N PHE A 98 12.80 6.18 -6.63
CA PHE A 98 12.28 5.05 -7.37
C PHE A 98 12.23 3.78 -6.53
N VAL A 99 13.22 3.51 -5.67
CA VAL A 99 13.11 2.43 -4.69
C VAL A 99 11.93 2.65 -3.74
N ASP A 100 11.68 3.89 -3.30
CA ASP A 100 10.49 4.20 -2.49
C ASP A 100 9.18 3.94 -3.25
N ASN A 101 9.14 4.28 -4.53
CA ASN A 101 7.95 4.10 -5.36
C ASN A 101 7.62 2.63 -5.65
N MET A 102 8.60 1.72 -5.60
CA MET A 102 8.37 0.28 -5.76
C MET A 102 7.40 -0.30 -4.71
N PHE A 103 7.26 0.34 -3.55
CA PHE A 103 6.27 -0.04 -2.53
C PHE A 103 4.81 0.24 -2.93
N ASN A 104 4.58 1.00 -4.00
CA ASN A 104 3.25 1.31 -4.52
C ASN A 104 2.81 0.35 -5.63
N ALA A 105 3.62 -0.66 -5.97
CA ALA A 105 3.24 -1.70 -6.92
C ALA A 105 2.01 -2.49 -6.41
N PRO A 106 1.09 -2.93 -7.29
CA PRO A 106 -0.05 -3.76 -6.90
C PRO A 106 0.38 -5.00 -6.10
N GLU A 107 1.49 -5.61 -6.51
CA GLU A 107 2.17 -6.67 -5.79
C GLU A 107 3.60 -6.22 -5.43
N VAL A 108 3.85 -6.04 -4.14
CA VAL A 108 5.16 -5.59 -3.65
C VAL A 108 6.14 -6.76 -3.58
N ASP A 109 7.14 -6.75 -4.47
CA ASP A 109 8.30 -7.64 -4.39
C ASP A 109 9.36 -7.07 -3.43
N ILE A 110 9.26 -7.44 -2.15
CA ILE A 110 10.19 -6.98 -1.13
C ILE A 110 11.63 -7.44 -1.36
N GLN A 111 11.84 -8.59 -2.03
CA GLN A 111 13.18 -9.09 -2.30
C GLN A 111 13.86 -8.26 -3.37
N LYS A 112 13.13 -7.89 -4.42
CA LYS A 112 13.60 -6.94 -5.43
C LYS A 112 13.92 -5.60 -4.79
N ILE A 113 13.01 -5.03 -3.98
CA ILE A 113 13.25 -3.75 -3.30
C ILE A 113 14.51 -3.79 -2.43
N LYS A 114 14.70 -4.86 -1.64
CA LYS A 114 15.91 -5.04 -0.81
C LYS A 114 17.18 -5.07 -1.64
N LYS A 115 17.18 -5.84 -2.73
CA LYS A 115 18.33 -5.92 -3.65
C LYS A 115 18.62 -4.55 -4.27
N THR A 116 17.61 -3.86 -4.79
CA THR A 116 17.75 -2.54 -5.40
C THR A 116 18.19 -1.47 -4.39
N TYR A 117 17.68 -1.47 -3.16
CA TYR A 117 18.13 -0.58 -2.09
C TYR A 117 19.59 -0.82 -1.69
N ALA A 118 20.03 -2.09 -1.68
CA ALA A 118 21.40 -2.44 -1.34
C ALA A 118 22.42 -1.86 -2.32
N LEU A 119 22.05 -1.74 -3.61
CA LEU A 119 22.87 -1.15 -4.68
C LEU A 119 23.09 0.35 -4.51
N LEU A 120 22.23 1.06 -3.77
CA LEU A 120 22.37 2.49 -3.58
C LEU A 120 23.70 2.83 -2.92
N ASP A 121 24.33 3.90 -3.40
CA ASP A 121 25.58 4.41 -2.85
C ASP A 121 25.43 4.78 -1.36
N SER A 122 26.46 4.51 -0.57
CA SER A 122 26.45 4.74 0.88
C SER A 122 26.13 6.19 1.25
N SER A 123 26.52 7.16 0.41
CA SER A 123 26.22 8.58 0.64
C SER A 123 24.71 8.86 0.68
N LEU A 124 23.92 8.11 -0.10
CA LEU A 124 22.46 8.25 -0.16
C LEU A 124 21.76 7.63 1.06
N LYS A 125 22.31 6.56 1.64
CA LYS A 125 21.71 5.84 2.78
C LYS A 125 21.56 6.70 4.04
N THR A 126 22.35 7.77 4.16
CA THR A 126 22.25 8.72 5.27
C THR A 126 21.09 9.72 5.14
N THR A 127 20.50 9.84 3.94
CA THR A 127 19.43 10.81 3.66
C THR A 127 18.12 10.41 4.37
N LYS A 128 17.26 11.40 4.66
CA LYS A 128 15.95 11.16 5.26
C LYS A 128 15.10 10.21 4.40
N ALA A 129 15.11 10.39 3.08
CA ALA A 129 14.36 9.53 2.16
C ALA A 129 14.84 8.08 2.21
N ALA A 130 16.16 7.84 2.16
CA ALA A 130 16.70 6.48 2.21
C ALA A 130 16.46 5.79 3.56
N LYS A 131 16.45 6.53 4.68
CA LYS A 131 16.06 6.01 5.99
C LYS A 131 14.58 5.63 6.07
N LEU A 132 13.70 6.38 5.38
CA LEU A 132 12.29 6.00 5.28
C LEU A 132 12.12 4.72 4.46
N VAL A 133 12.85 4.58 3.36
CA VAL A 133 12.87 3.35 2.56
C VAL A 133 13.37 2.17 3.39
N GLU A 134 14.48 2.33 4.12
CA GLU A 134 15.02 1.29 5.02
C GLU A 134 13.99 0.87 6.08
N LYS A 135 13.30 1.85 6.69
CA LYS A 135 12.21 1.59 7.63
C LYS A 135 11.07 0.81 6.97
N LYS A 136 10.64 1.19 5.76
CA LYS A 136 9.62 0.47 4.99
C LYS A 136 10.05 -0.97 4.68
N ILE A 137 11.32 -1.18 4.31
CA ILE A 137 11.90 -2.52 4.08
C ILE A 137 11.82 -3.36 5.36
N GLY A 138 12.18 -2.77 6.51
CA GLY A 138 12.07 -3.41 7.82
C GLY A 138 10.63 -3.83 8.15
N ASN A 139 9.69 -2.89 7.99
CA ASN A 139 8.27 -3.13 8.24
C ASN A 139 7.71 -4.23 7.32
N PHE A 140 8.04 -4.21 6.02
CA PHE A 140 7.58 -5.26 5.09
C PHE A 140 8.16 -6.65 5.42
N LYS A 141 9.40 -6.71 5.91
CA LYS A 141 9.96 -7.97 6.41
C LYS A 141 9.07 -8.47 7.55
N SER A 142 8.77 -7.66 8.57
CA SER A 142 7.91 -8.09 9.67
C SER A 142 6.48 -8.46 9.24
N LEU A 143 5.97 -7.88 8.16
CA LEU A 143 4.59 -8.11 7.68
C LEU A 143 4.45 -9.29 6.71
N SER A 144 5.54 -10.02 6.44
CA SER A 144 5.53 -11.20 5.57
C SER A 144 4.98 -12.43 6.31
N GLN A 145 4.33 -13.33 5.58
CA GLN A 145 3.87 -14.61 6.13
C GLN A 145 5.03 -15.36 6.81
N GLY A 146 4.77 -15.91 8.00
CA GLY A 146 5.72 -16.61 8.85
C GLY A 146 6.44 -15.74 9.88
N ASN A 147 6.36 -14.41 9.78
CA ASN A 147 6.98 -13.51 10.76
C ASN A 147 5.98 -13.06 11.82
N GLU A 148 6.50 -12.73 13.01
CA GLU A 148 5.73 -12.14 14.10
C GLU A 148 5.16 -10.77 13.68
N ALA A 149 3.87 -10.57 13.91
CA ALA A 149 3.21 -9.31 13.59
C ALA A 149 3.75 -8.17 14.48
N PRO A 150 3.99 -6.96 13.94
CA PRO A 150 4.46 -5.84 14.73
C PRO A 150 3.55 -5.52 15.93
N ALA A 151 4.10 -5.56 17.15
CA ALA A 151 3.33 -5.24 18.34
C ALA A 151 2.78 -3.80 18.30
N PHE A 152 1.54 -3.64 18.75
CA PHE A 152 0.92 -2.34 18.91
C PHE A 152 0.00 -2.29 20.13
N SER A 153 -0.29 -1.06 20.56
CA SER A 153 -1.29 -0.73 21.57
C SER A 153 -1.99 0.57 21.18
N ALA A 154 -3.30 0.65 21.41
CA ALA A 154 -4.08 1.87 21.19
C ALA A 154 -5.31 1.93 22.11
N PRO A 155 -5.90 3.12 22.30
CA PRO A 155 -7.15 3.27 23.05
C PRO A 155 -8.31 2.52 22.39
N ASN A 156 -9.11 1.85 23.19
CA ASN A 156 -10.41 1.29 22.81
C ASN A 156 -11.52 2.38 22.89
N PRO A 157 -12.80 2.08 22.57
CA PRO A 157 -13.89 3.06 22.64
C PRO A 157 -14.08 3.71 24.02
N GLU A 158 -13.74 3.01 25.11
CA GLU A 158 -13.79 3.53 26.48
C GLU A 158 -12.54 4.32 26.88
N GLY A 159 -11.55 4.43 25.98
CA GLY A 159 -10.28 5.12 26.23
C GLY A 159 -9.22 4.26 26.93
N LYS A 160 -9.51 2.99 27.22
CA LYS A 160 -8.55 2.06 27.81
C LYS A 160 -7.58 1.57 26.74
N THR A 161 -6.29 1.58 27.04
CA THR A 161 -5.28 1.02 26.14
C THR A 161 -5.39 -0.51 26.07
N VAL A 162 -5.53 -1.03 24.85
CA VAL A 162 -5.51 -2.47 24.56
C VAL A 162 -4.37 -2.75 23.58
N SER A 163 -3.68 -3.88 23.79
CA SER A 163 -2.54 -4.30 22.96
C SER A 163 -2.89 -5.50 22.10
N LEU A 164 -2.21 -5.67 20.96
CA LEU A 164 -2.33 -6.87 20.13
C LEU A 164 -2.09 -8.14 20.95
N LYS A 165 -1.06 -8.13 21.80
CA LYS A 165 -0.69 -9.27 22.65
C LYS A 165 -1.81 -9.69 23.59
N ALA A 166 -2.55 -8.73 24.14
CA ALA A 166 -3.71 -9.00 25.01
C ALA A 166 -4.93 -9.52 24.24
N SER A 167 -4.93 -9.37 22.91
CA SER A 167 -6.00 -9.81 22.01
C SER A 167 -5.63 -11.05 21.21
N LEU A 168 -4.55 -11.75 21.52
CA LEU A 168 -4.24 -13.01 20.83
C LEU A 168 -5.19 -14.14 21.27
N GLY A 169 -5.77 -14.81 20.28
CA GLY A 169 -6.45 -16.11 20.42
C GLY A 169 -5.64 -17.24 19.77
N LYS A 170 -6.24 -18.43 19.59
CA LYS A 170 -5.63 -19.51 18.78
C LYS A 170 -5.39 -19.07 17.34
N VAL A 171 -6.32 -18.28 16.82
CA VAL A 171 -6.19 -17.54 15.57
C VAL A 171 -6.67 -16.12 15.85
N THR A 172 -5.96 -15.12 15.37
CA THR A 172 -6.33 -13.71 15.56
C THR A 172 -6.44 -13.01 14.22
N ILE A 173 -7.52 -12.26 13.99
CA ILE A 173 -7.64 -11.36 12.84
C ILE A 173 -7.35 -9.94 13.32
N ILE A 174 -6.37 -9.27 12.71
CA ILE A 174 -6.25 -7.82 12.76
C ILE A 174 -7.04 -7.27 11.58
N ASP A 175 -8.05 -6.46 11.84
CA ASP A 175 -8.94 -5.90 10.82
C ASP A 175 -8.83 -4.37 10.78
N PHE A 176 -8.38 -3.82 9.66
CA PHE A 176 -8.28 -2.38 9.45
C PHE A 176 -9.50 -1.88 8.70
N TRP A 177 -10.24 -0.98 9.34
CA TRP A 177 -11.53 -0.49 8.83
C TRP A 177 -11.77 0.97 9.23
N ALA A 178 -12.94 1.51 8.84
CA ALA A 178 -13.43 2.79 9.35
C ALA A 178 -14.95 2.93 9.15
N SER A 179 -15.58 3.80 9.95
CA SER A 179 -17.02 4.02 9.90
C SER A 179 -17.52 4.54 8.54
N TRP A 180 -16.68 5.31 7.84
CA TRP A 180 -16.89 5.89 6.52
C TRP A 180 -16.53 4.96 5.34
N CYS A 181 -15.91 3.80 5.62
CA CYS A 181 -15.47 2.86 4.59
C CYS A 181 -16.63 1.98 4.10
N GLY A 182 -17.33 2.39 3.04
CA GLY A 182 -18.45 1.64 2.46
C GLY A 182 -18.16 0.14 2.22
N PRO A 183 -17.04 -0.25 1.58
CA PRO A 183 -16.67 -1.66 1.41
C PRO A 183 -16.45 -2.41 2.73
N CYS A 184 -15.86 -1.78 3.74
CA CYS A 184 -15.68 -2.37 5.07
C CYS A 184 -17.05 -2.67 5.71
N ARG A 185 -17.96 -1.69 5.68
CA ARG A 185 -19.33 -1.82 6.22
C ARG A 185 -20.13 -2.93 5.54
N LYS A 186 -19.89 -3.18 4.25
CA LYS A 186 -20.50 -4.29 3.50
C LYS A 186 -19.93 -5.66 3.90
N GLU A 187 -18.67 -5.72 4.31
CA GLU A 187 -18.01 -6.96 4.75
C GLU A 187 -18.33 -7.29 6.22
N ASN A 188 -18.64 -6.29 7.05
CA ASN A 188 -18.91 -6.46 8.48
C ASN A 188 -19.92 -7.58 8.82
N PRO A 189 -21.05 -7.77 8.12
CA PRO A 189 -21.95 -8.90 8.36
C PRO A 189 -21.29 -10.28 8.20
N SER A 190 -20.39 -10.42 7.21
CA SER A 190 -19.60 -11.65 7.00
C SER A 190 -18.64 -11.87 8.17
N VAL A 191 -17.92 -10.83 8.60
CA VAL A 191 -17.00 -10.90 9.76
C VAL A 191 -17.75 -11.23 11.06
N VAL A 192 -18.92 -10.65 11.30
CA VAL A 192 -19.79 -10.97 12.45
C VAL A 192 -20.20 -12.44 12.43
N SER A 193 -20.58 -12.98 11.27
CA SER A 193 -20.90 -14.40 11.14
C SER A 193 -19.68 -15.29 11.41
N ILE A 194 -18.50 -14.94 10.89
CA ILE A 194 -17.26 -15.68 11.15
C ILE A 194 -16.93 -15.64 12.65
N TYR A 195 -17.02 -14.47 13.29
CA TYR A 195 -16.75 -14.36 14.72
C TYR A 195 -17.70 -15.23 15.54
N LYS A 196 -19.01 -15.16 15.26
CA LYS A 196 -20.01 -15.99 15.93
C LYS A 196 -19.73 -17.50 15.81
N ASP A 197 -19.31 -17.97 14.64
CA ASP A 197 -19.13 -19.40 14.38
C ASP A 197 -17.81 -19.98 14.92
N PHE A 198 -16.81 -19.12 15.13
CA PHE A 198 -15.44 -19.53 15.44
C PHE A 198 -14.84 -18.94 16.72
N HIS A 199 -15.49 -17.96 17.37
CA HIS A 199 -14.98 -17.34 18.60
C HIS A 199 -14.74 -18.38 19.69
N ASP A 200 -15.75 -19.19 19.99
CA ASP A 200 -15.67 -20.27 21.00
C ASP A 200 -14.66 -21.37 20.62
N LYS A 201 -14.25 -21.43 19.35
CA LYS A 201 -13.22 -22.36 18.86
C LYS A 201 -11.80 -21.78 18.98
N GLY A 202 -11.67 -20.53 19.41
CA GLY A 202 -10.40 -19.85 19.64
C GLY A 202 -10.09 -18.73 18.66
N LEU A 203 -11.05 -18.28 17.84
CA LEU A 203 -10.89 -17.07 17.05
C LEU A 203 -11.00 -15.82 17.95
N ASN A 204 -10.05 -14.90 17.79
CA ASN A 204 -10.23 -13.53 18.25
C ASN A 204 -10.09 -12.53 17.10
N ILE A 205 -10.67 -11.35 17.26
CA ILE A 205 -10.56 -10.24 16.31
C ILE A 205 -10.19 -8.97 17.08
N ILE A 206 -9.22 -8.23 16.55
CA ILE A 206 -8.92 -6.87 16.97
C ILE A 206 -9.02 -5.95 15.76
N SER A 207 -9.98 -5.03 15.79
CA SER A 207 -10.17 -4.07 14.70
C SER A 207 -9.48 -2.74 15.01
N VAL A 208 -8.70 -2.24 14.06
CA VAL A 208 -8.04 -0.94 14.10
C VAL A 208 -8.82 0.02 13.21
N SER A 209 -9.45 1.03 13.82
CA SER A 209 -10.21 2.03 13.07
C SER A 209 -9.34 3.21 12.61
N LEU A 210 -9.51 3.60 11.36
CA LEU A 210 -8.97 4.80 10.73
C LEU A 210 -10.01 5.95 10.74
N ASP A 211 -10.89 6.02 11.73
CA ASP A 211 -11.75 7.18 11.93
C ASP A 211 -10.96 8.41 12.42
N LYS A 212 -11.58 9.59 12.33
CA LYS A 212 -11.16 10.81 13.08
C LYS A 212 -12.17 11.18 14.16
N ASP A 213 -13.41 10.72 14.01
CA ASP A 213 -14.54 11.06 14.85
C ASP A 213 -14.89 9.83 15.70
N GLY A 214 -14.59 9.92 16.99
CA GLY A 214 -14.84 8.83 17.94
C GLY A 214 -16.33 8.51 18.12
N ALA A 215 -17.23 9.47 17.91
CA ALA A 215 -18.67 9.22 18.03
C ALA A 215 -19.19 8.40 16.84
N LYS A 216 -18.81 8.77 15.61
CA LYS A 216 -19.15 8.00 14.39
C LYS A 216 -18.57 6.59 14.42
N TRP A 217 -17.35 6.45 14.93
CA TRP A 217 -16.73 5.15 15.13
C TRP A 217 -17.55 4.27 16.07
N LYS A 218 -17.91 4.78 17.25
CA LYS A 218 -18.76 4.08 18.24
C LYS A 218 -20.14 3.73 17.70
N GLU A 219 -20.78 4.67 17.01
CA GLU A 219 -22.08 4.45 16.38
C GLU A 219 -22.01 3.32 15.34
N ALA A 220 -20.97 3.29 14.52
CA ALA A 220 -20.78 2.23 13.53
C ALA A 220 -20.51 0.87 14.17
N ILE A 221 -19.71 0.80 15.25
CA ILE A 221 -19.51 -0.44 16.03
C ILE A 221 -20.85 -1.00 16.49
N ALA A 222 -21.69 -0.16 17.11
CA ALA A 222 -22.98 -0.56 17.62
C ALA A 222 -23.94 -0.98 16.50
N LYS A 223 -24.02 -0.18 15.43
CA LYS A 223 -24.93 -0.42 14.29
C LYS A 223 -24.63 -1.70 13.55
N ASP A 224 -23.35 -2.06 13.44
CA ASP A 224 -22.91 -3.26 12.71
C ASP A 224 -22.73 -4.48 13.61
N ASN A 225 -23.02 -4.36 14.92
CA ASN A 225 -22.87 -5.43 15.90
C ASN A 225 -21.43 -6.00 15.96
N LEU A 226 -20.42 -5.13 15.94
CA LEU A 226 -19.02 -5.53 15.98
C LEU A 226 -18.58 -5.77 17.43
N THR A 227 -18.85 -6.95 17.97
CA THR A 227 -18.75 -7.24 19.42
C THR A 227 -17.35 -7.55 19.94
N TRP A 228 -16.35 -7.62 19.07
CA TRP A 228 -14.95 -7.87 19.44
C TRP A 228 -14.20 -6.59 19.84
N THR A 229 -12.90 -6.70 20.09
CA THR A 229 -12.08 -5.55 20.52
C THR A 229 -11.86 -4.57 19.37
N HIS A 230 -12.10 -3.28 19.62
CA HIS A 230 -11.77 -2.20 18.71
C HIS A 230 -10.74 -1.26 19.33
N VAL A 231 -9.83 -0.73 18.52
CA VAL A 231 -8.88 0.32 18.92
C VAL A 231 -8.74 1.38 17.83
N SER A 232 -8.38 2.61 18.21
CA SER A 232 -8.08 3.69 17.25
C SER A 232 -7.27 4.80 17.90
N ASN A 233 -6.37 5.43 17.14
CA ASN A 233 -5.76 6.71 17.54
C ASN A 233 -6.51 7.92 16.99
N LEU A 234 -7.62 7.72 16.27
CA LEU A 234 -8.43 8.75 15.62
C LEU A 234 -7.65 9.64 14.63
N LYS A 235 -6.68 9.05 13.93
CA LYS A 235 -5.71 9.74 13.07
C LYS A 235 -5.86 9.45 11.57
N PHE A 236 -6.94 8.80 11.14
CA PHE A 236 -7.13 8.47 9.72
C PHE A 236 -5.94 7.68 9.16
N TRP A 237 -5.47 7.97 7.94
CA TRP A 237 -4.29 7.33 7.35
C TRP A 237 -2.96 7.62 8.07
N GLU A 238 -2.92 8.60 8.98
CA GLU A 238 -1.75 8.89 9.82
C GLU A 238 -1.76 8.09 11.13
N ASP A 239 -2.71 7.15 11.29
CA ASP A 239 -2.71 6.26 12.43
C ASP A 239 -1.37 5.48 12.51
N PRO A 240 -0.69 5.50 13.67
CA PRO A 240 0.64 4.88 13.79
C PRO A 240 0.61 3.37 13.55
N ILE A 241 -0.50 2.69 13.83
CA ILE A 241 -0.67 1.26 13.57
C ILE A 241 -0.89 1.04 12.06
N ALA A 242 -1.74 1.85 11.42
CA ALA A 242 -1.94 1.79 9.97
C ALA A 242 -0.62 2.04 9.21
N VAL A 243 0.20 2.98 9.65
CA VAL A 243 1.55 3.22 9.10
C VAL A 243 2.48 2.05 9.37
N LEU A 244 2.47 1.49 10.58
CA LEU A 244 3.30 0.34 10.96
C LEU A 244 3.01 -0.89 10.11
N TYR A 245 1.73 -1.15 9.85
CA TYR A 245 1.24 -2.25 9.02
C TYR A 245 1.21 -1.93 7.52
N ASN A 246 1.72 -0.76 7.12
CA ASN A 246 1.72 -0.27 5.74
C ASN A 246 0.35 -0.35 5.05
N ILE A 247 -0.71 0.05 5.76
CA ILE A 247 -2.07 0.07 5.22
C ILE A 247 -2.21 1.24 4.25
N LYS A 248 -2.55 0.93 2.99
CA LYS A 248 -2.76 1.91 1.90
C LYS A 248 -4.20 1.95 1.41
N SER A 249 -4.97 0.92 1.73
CA SER A 249 -6.38 0.79 1.43
C SER A 249 -7.06 0.04 2.58
N ILE A 250 -8.35 0.29 2.76
CA ILE A 250 -9.20 -0.48 3.67
C ILE A 250 -10.45 -0.95 2.91
N PRO A 251 -11.00 -2.14 3.23
CA PRO A 251 -10.60 -3.01 4.35
C PRO A 251 -9.23 -3.67 4.10
N ALA A 252 -8.46 -3.91 5.16
CA ALA A 252 -7.19 -4.67 5.15
C ALA A 252 -7.19 -5.68 6.31
N THR A 253 -6.70 -6.91 6.13
CA THR A 253 -6.64 -7.88 7.24
C THR A 253 -5.30 -8.59 7.33
N PHE A 254 -4.92 -8.96 8.56
CA PHE A 254 -3.84 -9.89 8.85
C PHE A 254 -4.40 -11.01 9.71
N ILE A 255 -4.12 -12.25 9.33
CA ILE A 255 -4.51 -13.43 10.10
C ILE A 255 -3.25 -13.93 10.79
N LEU A 256 -3.32 -14.14 12.10
CA LEU A 256 -2.23 -14.56 12.96
C LEU A 256 -2.47 -15.95 13.56
N ASP A 257 -1.40 -16.69 13.81
CA ASP A 257 -1.43 -17.87 14.67
C ASP A 257 -1.45 -17.51 16.18
N GLU A 258 -1.47 -18.53 17.03
CA GLU A 258 -1.48 -18.39 18.50
C GLU A 258 -0.27 -17.66 19.07
N LYS A 259 0.85 -17.64 18.33
CA LYS A 259 2.11 -16.98 18.73
C LYS A 259 2.18 -15.55 18.18
N GLY A 260 1.18 -15.11 17.42
CA GLY A 260 1.15 -13.80 16.78
C GLY A 260 1.90 -13.74 15.44
N ASN A 261 2.26 -14.88 14.83
CA ASN A 261 2.88 -14.89 13.50
C ASN A 261 1.83 -14.76 12.40
N ILE A 262 2.15 -13.99 11.36
CA ILE A 262 1.28 -13.77 10.21
C ILE A 262 1.18 -15.04 9.37
N ILE A 263 -0.02 -15.57 9.19
CA ILE A 263 -0.29 -16.78 8.40
C ILE A 263 -1.02 -16.50 7.09
N ALA A 264 -1.69 -15.36 6.98
CA ALA A 264 -2.29 -14.85 5.76
C ALA A 264 -2.59 -13.34 5.91
N ARG A 265 -2.88 -12.67 4.80
CA ARG A 265 -3.33 -11.28 4.77
C ARG A 265 -4.35 -11.07 3.66
N ASP A 266 -5.11 -9.98 3.76
CA ASP A 266 -6.01 -9.47 2.73
C ASP A 266 -7.11 -10.44 2.26
N LEU A 267 -7.47 -11.43 3.09
CA LEU A 267 -8.59 -12.34 2.82
C LEU A 267 -9.93 -11.75 3.26
N ARG A 268 -10.97 -11.95 2.46
CA ARG A 268 -12.35 -11.48 2.71
C ARG A 268 -13.39 -12.56 2.39
N GLY A 269 -14.63 -12.37 2.83
CA GLY A 269 -15.76 -13.23 2.48
C GLY A 269 -15.46 -14.72 2.69
N GLU A 270 -15.78 -15.52 1.67
CA GLU A 270 -15.60 -16.97 1.69
C GLU A 270 -14.12 -17.40 1.84
N GLU A 271 -13.17 -16.65 1.28
CA GLU A 271 -11.74 -16.98 1.42
C GLU A 271 -11.28 -16.83 2.87
N LEU A 272 -11.71 -15.75 3.54
CA LEU A 272 -11.43 -15.54 4.95
C LEU A 272 -12.07 -16.65 5.79
N ARG A 273 -13.35 -16.94 5.56
CA ARG A 273 -14.08 -17.99 6.27
C ARG A 273 -13.41 -19.35 6.10
N ALA A 274 -13.06 -19.73 4.87
CA ALA A 274 -12.38 -20.99 4.58
C ALA A 274 -11.02 -21.07 5.29
N LYS A 275 -10.25 -19.98 5.28
CA LYS A 275 -8.95 -19.93 5.99
C LYS A 275 -9.13 -20.12 7.49
N ILE A 276 -10.02 -19.37 8.14
CA ILE A 276 -10.28 -19.47 9.58
C ILE A 276 -10.78 -20.86 9.95
N SER A 277 -11.72 -21.41 9.18
CA SER A 277 -12.22 -22.77 9.35
C SER A 277 -11.06 -23.78 9.30
N SER A 278 -10.20 -23.71 8.29
CA SER A 278 -9.06 -24.63 8.13
C SER A 278 -8.06 -24.60 9.29
N LEU A 279 -7.95 -23.48 10.00
CA LEU A 279 -7.01 -23.29 11.10
C LEU A 279 -7.59 -23.74 12.45
N LEU A 280 -8.90 -23.60 12.64
CA LEU A 280 -9.57 -23.89 13.91
C LEU A 280 -10.28 -25.25 13.92
N THR A 281 -10.31 -25.97 12.79
CA THR A 281 -10.86 -27.34 12.70
C THR A 281 -9.79 -28.42 12.60
N LYS A 282 -8.51 -28.06 12.46
CA LYS A 282 -7.41 -29.02 12.57
C LYS A 282 -7.29 -29.50 14.01
N LYS A 283 -7.52 -30.81 14.20
CA LYS A 283 -7.26 -31.56 15.44
C LYS A 283 -5.77 -31.75 15.64
#